data_AF-A0A497BIU9-F1
#
_entry.id   AF-A0A497BIU9-F1
#
_cell.length_a   1.000
_cell.length_b   1.000
_cell.length_c   1.000
_cell.angle_alpha   90.00
_cell.angle_beta   90.00
_cell.angle_gamma   90.00
#
_symmetry.space_group_name_H-M   'P 1'
#
loop_
_entity.id
_entity.type
_entity.pdbx_description
1 polymer ?
#
loop_
_entity_poly.entity_id
_entity_poly.type
_entity_poly.pdbx_seq_one_letter_code
_entity_poly.pdbx_strand_id
1 'polypeptide(L)'
;MIYKVPIESGNGEGYVTYDEETKTSEVVFTDQKAAKAIRRYLDTERDFWIPVSQDLEDYEVIRRKPLSDRCYWELSLCTLHAHLGIWVSWDKMTYSE
;
A
#
# COMPACT_ATOMS: atom_id res chain seq x y z
N MET A 1 -4.13 16.28 -1.57
CA MET A 1 -4.95 15.06 -1.72
C MET A 1 -4.49 13.99 -0.75
N ILE A 2 -5.42 13.56 0.10
CA ILE A 2 -5.22 12.46 1.03
C ILE A 2 -6.12 11.30 0.62
N TYR A 3 -5.52 10.17 0.33
CA TYR A 3 -6.21 8.92 0.05
C TYR A 3 -6.38 8.12 1.32
N LYS A 4 -7.52 7.43 1.47
CA LYS A 4 -7.80 6.55 2.60
C LYS A 4 -8.38 5.24 2.08
N VAL A 5 -7.72 4.14 2.42
CA VAL A 5 -8.11 2.80 1.97
C VAL A 5 -8.36 1.93 3.20
N PRO A 6 -9.58 1.40 3.37
CA PRO A 6 -9.87 0.45 4.43
C PRO A 6 -9.10 -0.86 4.25
N ILE A 7 -8.67 -1.42 5.37
CA ILE A 7 -7.96 -2.69 5.44
C ILE A 7 -8.55 -3.58 6.52
N GLU A 8 -8.48 -4.89 6.32
CA GLU A 8 -9.03 -5.87 7.26
C GLU A 8 -8.20 -7.15 7.33
N SER A 9 -8.35 -7.88 8.43
CA SER A 9 -7.79 -9.21 8.64
C SER A 9 -8.67 -9.96 9.65
N GLY A 10 -8.43 -11.25 9.85
CA GLY A 10 -9.10 -11.99 10.91
C GLY A 10 -8.92 -11.41 12.32
N ASN A 11 -7.92 -10.54 12.52
CA ASN A 11 -7.58 -9.92 13.81
C ASN A 11 -8.07 -8.46 13.95
N GLY A 12 -8.86 -7.95 13.00
CA GLY A 12 -9.47 -6.63 13.08
C GLY A 12 -9.45 -5.84 11.78
N GLU A 13 -9.89 -4.58 11.88
CA GLU A 13 -10.09 -3.67 10.76
C GLU A 13 -9.37 -2.34 11.01
N GLY A 14 -9.23 -1.55 9.96
CA GLY A 14 -8.67 -0.22 10.02
C GLY A 14 -8.52 0.40 8.64
N TYR A 15 -7.54 1.29 8.49
CA TYR A 15 -7.27 1.96 7.23
C TYR A 15 -5.79 2.36 7.12
N VAL A 16 -5.36 2.52 5.87
CA VAL A 16 -4.10 3.16 5.49
C VAL A 16 -4.42 4.45 4.75
N THR A 17 -3.73 5.53 5.09
CA THR A 17 -3.79 6.77 4.32
C THR A 17 -2.55 6.97 3.47
N TYR A 18 -2.65 7.79 2.44
CA TYR A 18 -1.51 8.32 1.70
C TYR A 18 -1.74 9.79 1.40
N ASP A 19 -0.84 10.63 1.88
CA ASP A 19 -0.80 12.05 1.55
C ASP A 19 0.16 12.27 0.38
N GLU A 20 -0.41 12.71 -0.75
CA GLU A 20 0.34 12.88 -1.98
C GLU A 20 1.32 14.06 -1.95
N GLU A 21 1.08 15.08 -1.12
CA GLU A 21 1.96 16.24 -0.98
C GLU A 21 3.18 15.88 -0.15
N THR A 22 2.95 15.28 1.02
CA THR A 22 4.02 14.97 1.96
C THR A 22 4.68 13.61 1.71
N LYS A 23 4.09 12.77 0.86
CA LYS A 23 4.56 11.40 0.59
C LYS A 23 4.62 10.56 1.87
N THR A 24 3.62 10.75 2.74
CA THR A 24 3.52 10.05 4.03
C THR A 24 2.28 9.16 4.09
N SER A 25 2.29 8.21 5.02
CA SER A 25 1.18 7.29 5.24
C SER A 25 0.91 7.12 6.73
N GLU A 26 -0.36 7.24 7.12
CA GLU A 26 -0.84 6.83 8.42
C GLU A 26 -1.42 5.42 8.33
N VAL A 27 -1.16 4.60 9.34
CA VAL A 27 -1.78 3.27 9.47
C VAL A 27 -2.49 3.22 10.81
N VAL A 28 -3.82 3.06 10.74
CA VAL A 28 -4.68 2.86 11.90
C VAL A 28 -5.27 1.46 11.79
N PHE A 29 -5.01 0.62 12.78
CA PHE A 29 -5.50 -0.76 12.80
C PHE A 29 -5.68 -1.21 14.25
N THR A 30 -6.71 -2.02 14.50
CA THR A 30 -7.01 -2.50 15.86
C THR A 30 -5.84 -3.28 16.47
N ASP A 31 -5.25 -4.20 15.70
CA ASP A 31 -4.03 -4.90 16.11
C ASP A 31 -2.79 -4.02 15.89
N GLN A 32 -2.20 -3.55 16.99
CA GLN A 32 -1.01 -2.70 16.96
C GLN A 32 0.23 -3.41 16.43
N LYS A 33 0.33 -4.74 16.55
CA LYS A 33 1.44 -5.50 15.95
C LYS A 33 1.32 -5.51 14.44
N ALA A 34 0.12 -5.76 13.92
CA ALA A 34 -0.18 -5.68 12.49
C ALA A 34 0.03 -4.24 11.97
N ALA A 35 -0.45 -3.21 12.68
CA ALA A 35 -0.21 -1.82 12.33
C ALA A 35 1.29 -1.49 12.17
N LYS A 36 2.12 -1.93 13.12
CA LYS A 36 3.57 -1.75 13.05
C LYS A 36 4.20 -2.52 11.87
N ALA A 37 3.72 -3.72 11.57
CA ALA A 37 4.18 -4.50 10.42
C ALA A 37 3.86 -3.82 9.10
N ILE A 38 2.63 -3.30 8.94
CA ILE A 38 2.21 -2.54 7.74
C ILE A 38 3.07 -1.27 7.59
N ARG A 39 3.29 -0.50 8.66
CA ARG A 39 4.15 0.69 8.62
C ARG A 39 5.57 0.36 8.15
N ARG A 40 6.18 -0.68 8.75
CA ARG A 40 7.51 -1.15 8.34
C ARG A 40 7.53 -1.59 6.89
N TYR A 41 6.51 -2.31 6.46
CA TYR A 41 6.35 -2.76 5.09
C TYR A 41 6.34 -1.57 4.12
N LEU A 42 5.55 -0.52 4.41
CA LEU A 42 5.46 0.66 3.55
C LEU A 42 6.73 1.53 3.54
N ASP A 43 7.55 1.51 4.58
CA ASP A 43 8.81 2.28 4.64
C ASP A 43 10.04 1.51 4.09
N THR A 44 9.88 0.23 3.76
CA THR A 44 10.97 -0.62 3.26
C THR A 44 11.02 -0.60 1.74
N GLU A 45 12.18 -0.27 1.18
CA GLU A 45 12.44 -0.38 -0.26
C GLU A 45 12.25 -1.80 -0.77
N ARG A 46 11.68 -1.91 -1.96
CA ARG A 46 11.35 -3.17 -2.61
C ARG A 46 11.36 -3.02 -4.12
N ASP A 47 11.36 -4.17 -4.77
CA ASP A 47 11.33 -4.27 -6.22
C ASP A 47 9.87 -4.25 -6.70
N PHE A 48 9.58 -3.39 -7.67
CA PHE A 48 8.30 -3.29 -8.36
C PHE A 48 8.47 -3.70 -9.80
N TRP A 49 7.56 -4.55 -10.28
CA TRP A 49 7.52 -5.03 -11.66
C TRP A 49 6.55 -4.15 -12.43
N ILE A 50 7.08 -3.27 -13.28
CA ILE A 50 6.31 -2.26 -14.01
C ILE A 50 6.23 -2.70 -15.48
N PRO A 51 5.02 -2.87 -16.05
CA PRO A 51 4.87 -3.16 -17.47
C PRO A 51 5.45 -2.02 -18.30
N VAL A 52 6.30 -2.35 -19.29
CA VAL A 52 6.91 -1.37 -20.20
C VAL A 52 6.31 -1.41 -21.60
N SER A 53 5.48 -2.41 -21.89
CA SER A 53 4.72 -2.53 -23.14
C SER A 53 3.35 -3.17 -22.89
N GLN A 54 2.61 -3.48 -23.97
CA GLN A 54 1.34 -4.19 -23.88
C GLN A 54 1.52 -5.72 -23.75
N ASP A 55 2.75 -6.21 -23.86
CA ASP A 55 3.05 -7.63 -23.73
C ASP A 55 3.05 -8.05 -22.26
N LEU A 56 2.33 -9.14 -21.96
CA LEU A 56 2.12 -9.63 -20.59
C LEU A 56 3.39 -10.13 -19.90
N GLU A 57 4.51 -10.24 -20.61
CA GLU A 57 5.80 -10.75 -20.12
C GLU A 57 6.87 -9.66 -20.03
N ASP A 58 6.58 -8.44 -20.48
CA ASP A 58 7.57 -7.37 -20.62
C ASP A 58 7.48 -6.36 -19.47
N TYR A 59 8.36 -6.56 -18.48
CA TYR A 59 8.43 -5.75 -17.26
C TYR A 59 9.84 -5.24 -17.02
N GLU A 60 9.92 -4.02 -16.49
CA GLU A 60 11.11 -3.51 -15.82
C GLU A 60 10.98 -3.70 -14.31
N VAL A 61 12.08 -4.08 -13.67
CA VAL A 61 12.17 -4.16 -12.21
C VAL A 61 12.78 -2.87 -11.67
N ILE A 62 11.99 -2.09 -10.95
CA ILE A 62 12.42 -0.83 -10.35
C ILE A 62 12.42 -0.96 -8.83
N ARG A 63 13.56 -0.65 -8.20
CA ARG A 63 13.67 -0.61 -6.74
C ARG A 63 13.28 0.76 -6.19
N ARG A 64 12.23 0.84 -5.37
CA ARG A 64 11.72 2.09 -4.77
C ARG A 64 11.13 1.86 -3.39
N LYS A 65 10.94 2.96 -2.65
CA LYS A 65 10.09 2.97 -1.45
C LYS A 65 8.62 3.05 -1.87
N PRO A 66 7.71 2.26 -1.27
CA PRO A 66 6.27 2.37 -1.50
C PRO A 66 5.74 3.81 -1.42
N LEU A 67 6.21 4.59 -0.45
CA LEU A 67 5.71 5.95 -0.23
C LEU A 67 6.27 7.00 -1.19
N SER A 68 7.20 6.66 -2.11
CA SER A 68 7.78 7.67 -3.01
C SER A 68 6.80 8.18 -4.07
N ASP A 69 5.79 7.38 -4.41
CA ASP A 69 4.74 7.74 -5.36
C ASP A 69 3.44 7.00 -5.05
N ARG A 70 2.28 7.56 -5.44
CA ARG A 70 0.98 6.95 -5.21
C ARG A 70 0.90 5.57 -5.84
N CYS A 71 1.43 5.41 -7.05
CA CYS A 71 1.39 4.15 -7.77
C CYS A 71 2.15 3.04 -7.03
N TYR A 72 3.34 3.34 -6.49
CA TYR A 72 4.10 2.36 -5.70
C TYR A 72 3.43 2.03 -4.37
N TRP A 73 2.74 2.99 -3.76
CA TRP A 73 1.94 2.77 -2.56
C TRP A 73 0.76 1.83 -2.88
N GLU A 74 0.00 2.11 -3.94
CA GLU A 74 -1.12 1.27 -4.41
C GLU A 74 -0.65 -0.17 -4.74
N LEU A 75 0.43 -0.32 -5.50
CA LEU A 75 1.03 -1.62 -5.82
C LEU A 75 1.47 -2.39 -4.57
N SER A 76 1.99 -1.67 -3.57
CA SER A 76 2.37 -2.28 -2.29
C SER A 76 1.15 -2.76 -1.49
N LEU A 77 0.04 -2.04 -1.56
CA LEU A 77 -1.22 -2.45 -0.94
C LEU A 77 -1.83 -3.68 -1.63
N CYS A 78 -1.75 -3.77 -2.96
CA CYS A 78 -2.19 -4.95 -3.71
C CYS A 78 -1.50 -6.24 -3.28
N THR A 79 -0.26 -6.14 -2.77
CA THR A 79 0.55 -7.27 -2.34
C THR A 79 0.51 -7.49 -0.81
N LEU A 80 -0.20 -6.64 -0.06
CA LEU A 80 -0.21 -6.67 1.40
C LEU A 80 -0.76 -7.98 1.97
N HIS A 81 -1.75 -8.58 1.30
CA HIS A 81 -2.31 -9.88 1.69
C HIS A 81 -1.25 -10.99 1.63
N ALA A 82 -0.50 -11.07 0.53
CA ALA A 82 0.51 -12.11 0.34
C ALA A 82 1.65 -12.03 1.37
N HIS A 83 1.97 -10.82 1.85
CA HIS A 83 3.06 -10.60 2.78
C HIS A 83 2.65 -10.60 4.26
N LEU A 84 1.46 -10.07 4.58
CA LEU A 84 1.03 -9.79 5.95
C LEU A 84 -0.35 -10.36 6.31
N GLY A 85 -1.07 -10.98 5.36
CA GLY A 85 -2.43 -11.48 5.57
C GLY A 85 -3.47 -10.37 5.76
N ILE A 86 -3.20 -9.16 5.24
CA ILE A 86 -4.08 -8.00 5.32
C ILE A 86 -4.78 -7.79 3.98
N TRP A 87 -6.11 -7.75 4.00
CA TRP A 87 -6.96 -7.48 2.85
C TRP A 87 -7.22 -5.98 2.71
N VAL A 88 -7.39 -5.54 1.46
CA VAL A 88 -7.57 -4.14 1.09
C VAL A 88 -8.92 -3.98 0.40
N SER A 89 -9.79 -3.11 0.92
CA SER A 89 -11.12 -2.87 0.36
C SER A 89 -11.11 -1.67 -0.59
N TRP A 90 -10.62 -1.90 -1.81
CA TRP A 90 -10.51 -0.86 -2.84
C TRP A 90 -11.84 -0.21 -3.22
N ASP A 91 -12.94 -0.96 -3.15
CA ASP A 91 -14.31 -0.49 -3.39
C ASP A 91 -14.76 0.59 -2.39
N LYS A 92 -14.09 0.69 -1.24
CA LYS A 92 -14.38 1.65 -0.17
C LYS A 92 -13.32 2.74 -0.05
N MET A 93 -12.43 2.85 -1.02
CA MET A 93 -11.40 3.90 -1.05
C MET A 93 -12.05 5.28 -1.14
N THR A 94 -11.61 6.20 -0.27
CA THR A 94 -12.02 7.60 -0.30
C THR A 94 -10.83 8.52 -0.47
N TYR A 95 -11.09 9.77 -0.86
CA TYR A 95 -10.08 10.81 -0.96
C TYR A 95 -10.66 12.16 -0.54
N SER A 96 -9.79 13.03 -0.04
CA SER A 96 -10.08 14.44 0.25
C SER A 96 -8.99 15.33 -0.34
N GLU A 97 -9.33 16.59 -0.61
CA GLU A 97 -8.35 17.61 -1.04
C GLU A 97 -7.30 17.87 0.05
#